data_AF-A0A7Y3J196-F1
#
_entry.id   AF-A0A7Y3J196-F1
#
_cell.length_a   1.000
_cell.length_b   1.000
_cell.length_c   1.000
_cell.angle_alpha   90.00
_cell.angle_beta   90.00
_cell.angle_gamma   90.00
#
_symmetry.space_group_name_H-M   'P 1'
#
loop_
_entity.id
_entity.type
_entity.pdbx_description
1 polymer ?
#
loop_
_entity_poly.entity_id
_entity_poly.type
_entity_poly.pdbx_seq_one_letter_code
_entity_poly.pdbx_strand_id
1 'polypeptide(L)'
;MKNIWQTSLPVAMRKGIVGLLIGLISFQVYAQAVPTPAPSWQVPIKDLVHVEGLRDNQLTGLGLVTGLNGQGDSASNPMLKYALASLVNNLGLAIPRNDVKSRNTAVVAVTCLLGPYVNPGDTLNIHVASLGDAKNLQGGVLIQTPLLAANGQVYA
;
A
#
# COMPACT_ATOMS: atom_id res chain seq x y z
N MET A 1 -53.85 16.55 -72.73
CA MET A 1 -54.47 15.72 -71.67
C MET A 1 -54.16 16.39 -70.34
N LYS A 2 -55.18 16.88 -69.61
CA LYS A 2 -55.04 17.65 -68.37
C LYS A 2 -54.67 16.72 -67.21
N ASN A 3 -53.55 16.95 -66.53
CA ASN A 3 -53.17 16.23 -65.31
C ASN A 3 -53.73 16.93 -64.07
N ILE A 4 -54.55 16.18 -63.32
CA ILE A 4 -55.47 16.59 -62.26
C ILE A 4 -54.80 16.49 -60.86
N TRP A 5 -53.53 16.89 -60.72
CA TRP A 5 -52.81 16.79 -59.43
C TRP A 5 -52.15 18.08 -58.93
N GLN A 6 -52.50 19.24 -59.47
CA GLN A 6 -52.06 20.54 -58.94
C GLN A 6 -53.18 21.22 -58.12
N THR A 7 -53.24 20.92 -56.83
CA THR A 7 -53.59 21.82 -55.71
C THR A 7 -53.48 20.97 -54.43
N SER A 8 -52.81 21.39 -53.36
CA SER A 8 -53.50 22.14 -52.31
C SER A 8 -52.57 22.51 -51.15
N LEU A 9 -51.57 23.38 -51.39
CA LEU A 9 -51.04 24.20 -50.28
C LEU A 9 -50.93 25.64 -50.77
N PRO A 10 -51.64 26.61 -50.16
CA PRO A 10 -51.55 28.01 -50.55
C PRO A 10 -50.09 28.49 -50.42
N VAL A 11 -49.62 29.32 -51.34
CA VAL A 11 -48.21 29.78 -51.41
C VAL A 11 -47.72 30.39 -50.08
N ALA A 12 -48.63 30.99 -49.31
CA ALA A 12 -48.37 31.49 -47.95
C ALA A 12 -47.93 30.39 -46.96
N MET A 13 -48.51 29.19 -47.05
CA MET A 13 -48.22 28.05 -46.18
C MET A 13 -46.87 27.39 -46.52
N ARG A 14 -46.48 27.38 -47.80
CA ARG A 14 -45.14 26.93 -48.22
C ARG A 14 -44.02 27.85 -47.70
N LYS A 15 -44.23 29.17 -47.70
CA LYS A 15 -43.26 30.15 -47.18
C LYS A 15 -43.09 30.05 -45.66
N GLY A 16 -44.16 29.78 -44.92
CA GLY A 16 -44.11 29.56 -43.47
C GLY A 16 -43.33 28.28 -43.10
N ILE A 17 -43.54 27.19 -43.83
CA ILE A 17 -42.81 25.92 -43.61
C ILE A 17 -41.32 26.08 -43.93
N VAL A 18 -40.96 26.78 -45.01
CA VAL A 18 -39.56 27.04 -45.36
C VAL A 18 -38.86 27.92 -44.32
N GLY A 19 -39.53 28.96 -43.81
CA GLY A 19 -38.99 29.80 -42.73
C GLY A 19 -38.76 29.04 -41.42
N LEU A 20 -39.70 28.15 -41.06
CA LEU A 20 -39.59 27.31 -39.86
C LEU A 20 -38.47 26.28 -39.99
N LEU A 21 -38.26 25.71 -41.18
CA LEU A 21 -37.14 24.81 -41.47
C LEU A 21 -35.79 25.52 -41.40
N ILE A 22 -35.68 26.74 -41.94
CA ILE A 22 -34.43 27.53 -41.86
C ILE A 22 -34.13 27.93 -40.40
N GLY A 23 -35.17 28.28 -39.63
CA GLY A 23 -35.03 28.58 -38.20
C GLY A 23 -34.55 27.37 -37.39
N LEU A 24 -35.10 26.18 -37.64
CA LEU A 24 -34.69 24.92 -37.01
C LEU A 24 -33.24 24.55 -37.36
N ILE A 25 -32.85 24.70 -38.63
CA ILE A 25 -31.48 24.44 -39.07
C ILE A 25 -30.52 25.43 -38.41
N SER A 26 -30.88 26.71 -38.33
CA SER A 26 -30.07 27.75 -37.68
C SER A 26 -29.92 27.49 -36.18
N PHE A 27 -30.98 27.03 -35.51
CA PHE A 27 -30.96 26.64 -34.10
C PHE A 27 -30.09 25.39 -33.86
N GLN A 28 -30.13 24.41 -34.76
CA GLN A 28 -29.28 23.22 -34.69
C GLN A 28 -27.80 23.54 -34.90
N VAL A 29 -27.47 24.49 -35.79
CA VAL A 29 -26.09 24.96 -35.98
C VAL A 29 -25.60 25.71 -34.74
N TYR A 30 -26.46 26.52 -34.10
CA TYR A 30 -26.11 27.25 -32.88
C TYR A 30 -25.86 26.30 -31.69
N ALA A 31 -26.62 25.21 -31.59
CA ALA A 31 -26.48 24.23 -30.51
C ALA A 31 -25.12 23.47 -30.55
N GLN A 32 -24.50 23.33 -31.73
CA GLN A 32 -23.20 22.67 -31.90
C GLN A 32 -22.01 23.61 -31.65
N ALA A 33 -22.24 24.91 -31.48
CA ALA A 33 -21.20 25.89 -31.23
C ALA A 33 -20.92 26.13 -29.73
N VAL A 34 -21.59 25.40 -28.83
CA VAL A 34 -21.32 25.51 -27.39
C VAL A 34 -19.98 24.81 -27.09
N PRO A 35 -18.92 25.53 -26.71
CA PRO A 35 -17.66 24.89 -26.35
C PRO A 35 -17.88 24.04 -25.10
N THR A 36 -17.80 22.73 -25.24
CA THR A 36 -17.76 21.82 -24.09
C THR A 36 -16.43 22.04 -23.38
N PRO A 37 -16.42 22.29 -22.04
CA PRO A 37 -15.17 22.37 -21.31
C PRO A 37 -14.45 21.03 -21.46
N ALA A 38 -13.23 21.07 -22.01
CA ALA A 38 -12.41 19.89 -22.13
C ALA A 38 -12.16 19.29 -20.74
N PRO A 39 -12.09 17.95 -20.61
CA PRO A 39 -11.77 17.31 -19.34
C PRO A 39 -10.39 17.79 -18.87
N SER A 40 -10.36 18.59 -17.80
CA SER A 40 -9.12 19.02 -17.17
C SER A 40 -8.63 17.89 -16.26
N TRP A 41 -7.55 17.22 -16.66
CA TRP A 41 -6.86 16.25 -15.82
C TRP A 41 -6.05 17.02 -14.77
N GLN A 42 -6.65 17.24 -13.60
CA GLN A 42 -5.95 17.77 -12.45
C GLN A 42 -5.14 16.63 -11.81
N VAL A 43 -3.93 16.42 -12.30
CA VAL A 43 -2.95 15.57 -11.60
C VAL A 43 -2.21 16.47 -10.61
N PRO A 44 -2.37 16.27 -9.30
CA PRO A 44 -1.70 17.13 -8.33
C PRO A 44 -0.18 16.92 -8.44
N ILE A 45 0.58 18.01 -8.37
CA ILE A 45 2.04 18.01 -8.56
C ILE A 45 2.74 17.03 -7.60
N LYS A 46 2.17 16.80 -6.40
CA LYS A 46 2.65 15.83 -5.41
C LYS A 46 2.67 14.37 -5.92
N ASP A 47 1.88 14.04 -6.94
CA ASP A 47 1.82 12.70 -7.54
C ASP A 47 2.84 12.54 -8.68
N LEU A 48 3.45 13.64 -9.14
CA LEU A 48 4.40 13.67 -10.25
C LEU A 48 5.85 13.92 -9.81
N VAL A 49 6.09 14.23 -8.54
CA VAL A 49 7.40 14.64 -8.03
C VAL A 49 7.76 13.84 -6.78
N HIS A 50 8.90 13.15 -6.82
CA HIS A 50 9.56 12.64 -5.63
C HIS A 50 10.54 13.70 -5.12
N VAL A 51 10.42 14.10 -3.86
CA VAL A 51 11.38 15.04 -3.25
C VAL A 51 12.69 14.29 -3.03
N GLU A 52 13.79 14.80 -3.60
CA GLU A 52 15.13 14.27 -3.34
C GLU A 52 15.43 14.31 -1.83
N GLY A 53 15.79 13.16 -1.25
CA GLY A 53 16.06 13.02 0.19
C GLY A 53 15.02 12.23 0.97
N LEU A 54 13.87 11.90 0.37
CA LEU A 54 12.90 10.94 0.93
C LEU A 54 13.41 9.52 0.71
N ARG A 55 14.37 9.09 1.54
CA ARG A 55 14.88 7.72 1.53
C ARG A 55 14.25 6.94 2.67
N ASP A 56 13.65 5.81 2.35
CA ASP A 56 13.27 4.84 3.36
C ASP A 56 14.54 4.23 3.95
N ASN A 57 14.61 4.19 5.29
CA ASN A 57 15.72 3.56 5.98
C ASN A 57 15.29 2.18 6.48
N GLN A 58 15.98 1.14 6.04
CA GLN A 58 15.68 -0.20 6.50
C GLN A 58 16.24 -0.40 7.90
N LEU A 59 15.35 -0.69 8.84
CA LEU A 59 15.73 -1.16 10.16
C LEU A 59 15.73 -2.69 10.17
N THR A 60 16.74 -3.26 10.83
CA THR A 60 16.87 -4.70 10.98
C THR A 60 17.20 -5.04 12.43
N GLY A 61 16.60 -6.10 12.96
CA GLY A 61 16.89 -6.61 14.29
C GLY A 61 16.79 -8.13 14.33
N LEU A 62 17.36 -8.70 15.38
CA LEU A 62 17.35 -10.14 15.64
C LEU A 62 16.53 -10.39 16.90
N GLY A 63 15.40 -11.06 16.73
CA GLY A 63 14.38 -11.22 17.77
C GLY A 63 14.09 -12.67 18.10
N LEU A 64 13.22 -12.86 19.08
CA LEU A 64 12.74 -14.16 19.53
C LEU A 64 11.21 -14.14 19.54
N VAL A 65 10.60 -15.12 18.87
CA VAL A 65 9.15 -15.35 18.94
C VAL A 65 8.90 -16.54 19.86
N THR A 66 8.01 -16.39 20.83
CA THR A 66 7.63 -17.44 21.79
C THR A 66 6.15 -17.78 21.66
N GLY A 67 5.73 -18.96 22.14
CA GLY A 67 4.31 -19.38 22.08
C GLY A 67 3.94 -20.19 20.84
N LEU A 68 4.92 -20.74 20.12
CA LEU A 68 4.71 -21.43 18.84
C LEU A 68 4.13 -22.86 18.95
N ASN A 69 3.56 -23.26 20.09
CA ASN A 69 2.98 -24.57 20.40
C ASN A 69 3.76 -25.77 19.83
N GLY A 70 5.09 -25.76 19.98
CA GLY A 70 5.96 -26.84 19.50
C GLY A 70 6.37 -26.78 18.02
N GLN A 71 6.01 -25.70 17.31
CA GLN A 71 6.38 -25.42 15.91
C GLN A 71 7.53 -24.41 15.76
N GLY A 72 8.18 -24.03 16.87
CA GLY A 72 9.38 -23.20 16.86
C GLY A 72 10.62 -23.95 16.37
N ASP A 73 11.79 -23.37 16.61
CA ASP A 73 13.08 -23.94 16.24
C ASP A 73 13.34 -25.26 16.97
N SER A 74 14.18 -26.12 16.39
CA SER A 74 14.61 -27.33 17.07
C SER A 74 15.41 -27.00 18.32
N ALA A 75 15.22 -27.75 19.41
CA ALA A 75 15.95 -27.55 20.66
C ALA A 75 17.48 -27.78 20.52
N SER A 76 17.91 -28.43 19.45
CA SER A 76 19.32 -28.61 19.09
C SER A 76 19.91 -27.44 18.29
N ASN A 77 19.08 -26.49 17.83
CA ASN A 77 19.53 -25.36 17.02
C ASN A 77 20.50 -24.49 17.84
N PRO A 78 21.76 -24.36 17.40
CA PRO A 78 22.76 -23.60 18.14
C PRO A 78 22.34 -22.14 18.28
N MET A 79 21.76 -21.54 17.23
CA MET A 79 21.41 -20.13 17.21
C MET A 79 20.35 -19.78 18.26
N LEU A 80 19.34 -20.64 18.43
CA LEU A 80 18.35 -20.50 19.50
C LEU A 80 19.01 -20.51 20.89
N LYS A 81 19.95 -21.42 21.13
CA LYS A 81 20.66 -21.50 22.42
C LYS A 81 21.45 -20.23 22.71
N TYR A 82 22.14 -19.68 21.71
CA TYR A 82 22.87 -18.43 21.85
C TYR A 82 21.92 -17.26 22.14
N ALA A 83 20.86 -17.12 21.35
CA ALA A 83 19.91 -16.02 21.47
C ALA A 83 19.17 -16.04 22.81
N LEU A 84 18.63 -17.20 23.21
CA LEU A 84 17.89 -17.31 24.47
C LEU A 84 18.80 -17.13 25.68
N ALA A 85 20.00 -17.72 25.67
CA ALA A 85 20.95 -17.53 26.77
C ALA A 85 21.37 -16.06 26.90
N SER A 86 21.60 -15.37 25.78
CA SER A 86 21.90 -13.93 25.79
C SER A 86 20.75 -13.12 26.39
N LEU A 87 19.52 -13.40 25.96
CA LEU A 87 18.32 -12.73 26.48
C LEU A 87 18.16 -12.93 27.99
N VAL A 88 18.32 -14.16 28.47
CA VAL A 88 18.15 -14.49 29.88
C VAL A 88 19.30 -13.91 30.72
N ASN A 89 20.53 -13.91 30.19
CA ASN A 89 21.66 -13.23 30.82
C ASN A 89 21.43 -11.71 30.96
N ASN A 90 20.83 -11.07 29.96
CA ASN A 90 20.47 -9.65 30.02
C ASN A 90 19.41 -9.34 31.10
N LEU A 91 18.60 -10.34 31.49
CA LEU A 91 17.65 -10.25 32.60
C LEU A 91 18.28 -10.56 33.97
N GLY A 92 19.61 -10.75 34.03
CA GLY A 92 20.35 -11.06 35.25
C GLY A 92 20.31 -12.53 35.66
N LEU A 93 19.80 -13.41 34.79
CA LEU A 93 19.72 -14.85 35.03
C LEU A 93 20.81 -15.56 34.25
N ALA A 94 21.74 -16.20 34.96
CA ALA A 94 22.80 -16.97 34.31
C ALA A 94 22.33 -18.40 34.03
N ILE A 95 22.04 -18.70 32.76
CA ILE A 95 21.69 -20.07 32.32
C ILE A 95 22.76 -20.60 31.37
N PRO A 96 23.31 -21.81 31.61
CA PRO A 96 24.23 -22.42 30.68
C PRO A 96 23.52 -22.77 29.37
N ARG A 97 24.15 -22.48 28.22
CA ARG A 97 23.57 -22.67 26.88
C ARG A 97 23.06 -24.10 26.60
N ASN A 98 23.62 -25.10 27.26
CA ASN A 98 23.24 -26.50 27.08
C ASN A 98 21.87 -26.84 27.68
N ASP A 99 21.41 -26.05 28.65
CA ASP A 99 20.14 -26.27 29.34
C ASP A 99 18.98 -25.55 28.64
N VAL A 100 19.29 -24.68 27.67
CA VAL A 100 18.30 -24.07 26.80
C VAL A 100 17.78 -25.10 25.81
N LYS A 101 16.55 -25.56 26.04
CA LYS A 101 15.80 -26.46 25.15
C LYS A 101 14.35 -25.98 25.04
N SER A 102 13.97 -25.49 23.87
CA SER A 102 12.58 -25.09 23.58
C SER A 102 12.25 -25.47 22.15
N ARG A 103 11.05 -26.02 21.94
CA ARG A 103 10.39 -26.09 20.62
C ARG A 103 9.26 -25.08 20.48
N ASN A 104 9.08 -24.25 21.51
CA ASN A 104 8.02 -23.24 21.59
C ASN A 104 8.53 -21.84 21.23
N THR A 105 9.81 -21.74 20.86
CA THR A 105 10.49 -20.48 20.59
C THR A 105 11.22 -20.59 19.26
N ALA A 106 11.23 -19.52 18.49
CA ALA A 106 12.00 -19.41 17.25
C ALA A 106 12.83 -18.14 17.26
N VAL A 107 14.02 -18.21 16.66
CA VAL A 107 14.82 -17.03 16.37
C VAL A 107 14.37 -16.44 15.04
N VAL A 108 14.14 -15.14 15.03
CA VAL A 108 13.59 -14.44 13.87
C VAL A 108 14.45 -13.24 13.48
N ALA A 109 14.49 -12.97 12.19
CA ALA A 109 14.91 -11.69 11.66
C ALA A 109 13.69 -10.77 11.57
N VAL A 110 13.82 -9.56 12.08
CA VAL A 110 12.79 -8.52 12.00
C VAL A 110 13.32 -7.42 11.12
N THR A 111 12.57 -7.08 10.07
CA THR A 111 12.90 -5.98 9.16
C THR A 111 11.75 -5.00 9.09
N CYS A 112 12.06 -3.71 9.06
CA CYS A 112 11.09 -2.64 8.98
C CYS A 112 11.59 -1.57 8.01
N LEU A 113 10.67 -0.90 7.32
CA LEU A 113 10.99 0.28 6.52
C LEU A 113 10.57 1.52 7.31
N LEU A 114 11.56 2.33 7.68
CA LEU A 114 11.37 3.58 8.37
C LEU A 114 11.22 4.69 7.34
N GLY A 115 10.00 5.22 7.22
CA GLY A 115 9.72 6.34 6.33
C GLY A 115 10.36 7.65 6.80
N PRO A 116 10.54 8.64 5.91
CA PRO A 116 11.29 9.88 6.19
C PRO A 116 10.60 10.86 7.16
N TYR A 117 9.35 10.61 7.59
CA TYR A 117 8.56 11.50 8.46
C TYR A 117 7.88 10.80 9.64
N VAL A 118 8.45 9.70 10.09
CA VAL A 118 7.97 9.00 11.29
C VAL A 118 8.38 9.74 12.57
N ASN A 119 7.44 9.83 13.50
CA ASN A 119 7.62 10.46 14.80
C ASN A 119 7.74 9.40 15.91
N PRO A 120 8.37 9.73 17.06
CA PRO A 120 8.36 8.86 18.22
C PRO A 120 6.92 8.54 18.65
N GLY A 121 6.60 7.25 18.73
CA GLY A 121 5.26 6.76 19.06
C GLY A 121 4.43 6.30 17.86
N ASP A 122 4.90 6.55 16.63
CA ASP A 122 4.22 6.03 15.44
C ASP A 122 4.33 4.50 15.35
N THR A 123 3.26 3.87 14.91
CA THR A 123 3.24 2.43 14.67
C THR A 123 3.89 2.10 13.34
N LEU A 124 4.88 1.20 13.36
CA LEU A 124 5.58 0.76 12.16
C LEU A 124 5.14 -0.64 11.74
N ASN A 125 5.02 -0.85 10.43
CA ASN A 125 4.82 -2.17 9.88
C ASN A 125 6.16 -2.92 9.82
N ILE A 126 6.18 -4.12 10.39
CA ILE A 126 7.35 -4.98 10.42
C ILE A 126 7.10 -6.25 9.61
N HIS A 127 8.17 -6.79 9.06
CA HIS A 127 8.19 -8.11 8.47
C HIS A 127 9.06 -9.01 9.35
N VAL A 128 8.51 -10.16 9.73
CA VAL A 128 9.17 -11.12 10.61
C VAL A 128 9.37 -12.42 9.85
N ALA A 129 10.62 -12.87 9.77
CA ALA A 129 10.98 -14.12 9.11
C ALA A 129 11.72 -15.03 10.08
N SER A 130 11.44 -16.33 10.03
CA SER A 130 12.23 -17.32 10.76
C SER A 130 13.65 -17.30 10.23
N LEU A 131 14.63 -17.18 11.14
CA LEU A 131 16.05 -17.28 10.80
C LEU A 131 16.57 -18.71 11.09
N GLY A 132 15.82 -19.48 11.88
CA GLY A 132 16.08 -20.88 12.18
C GLY A 132 15.19 -21.85 11.38
N ASP A 133 14.90 -22.99 12.00
CA ASP A 133 14.19 -24.13 11.43
C ASP A 133 12.73 -24.25 11.92
N ALA A 134 12.17 -23.18 12.47
CA ALA A 134 10.77 -23.11 12.85
C ALA A 134 9.82 -23.41 11.67
N LYS A 135 8.78 -24.19 11.96
CA LYS A 135 7.78 -24.61 10.96
C LYS A 135 6.71 -23.54 10.73
N ASN A 136 6.36 -22.79 11.77
CA ASN A 136 5.34 -21.76 11.71
C ASN A 136 5.58 -20.72 12.84
N LEU A 137 5.36 -19.44 12.53
CA LEU A 137 5.43 -18.33 13.48
C LEU A 137 4.05 -17.85 13.98
N GLN A 138 2.96 -18.38 13.40
CA GLN A 138 1.59 -18.00 13.76
C GLN A 138 1.25 -18.36 15.21
N GLY A 139 0.50 -17.47 15.87
CA GLY A 139 0.12 -17.61 17.27
C GLY A 139 1.26 -17.30 18.26
N GLY A 140 2.47 -17.05 17.76
CA GLY A 140 3.58 -16.61 18.58
C GLY A 140 3.53 -15.11 18.89
N VAL A 141 4.26 -14.73 19.93
CA VAL A 141 4.47 -13.35 20.36
C VAL A 141 5.95 -13.01 20.19
N LEU A 142 6.24 -11.92 19.48
CA LEU A 142 7.58 -11.36 19.36
C LEU A 142 7.97 -10.67 20.67
N ILE A 143 9.10 -11.08 21.24
CA ILE A 143 9.69 -10.38 22.38
C ILE A 143 10.27 -9.05 21.90
N GLN A 144 10.25 -8.02 22.76
CA GLN A 144 10.83 -6.72 22.46
C GLN A 144 12.22 -6.87 21.84
N THR A 145 12.38 -6.33 20.63
CA THR A 145 13.56 -6.52 19.80
C THR A 145 14.01 -5.15 19.31
N PRO A 146 15.24 -4.71 19.63
CA PRO A 146 15.75 -3.46 19.10
C PRO A 146 16.01 -3.59 17.59
N LEU A 147 15.60 -2.59 16.83
CA LEU A 147 15.80 -2.48 15.39
C LEU A 147 16.85 -1.41 15.10
N LEU A 148 17.90 -1.83 14.41
CA LEU A 148 19.04 -1.00 14.06
C LEU A 148 18.94 -0.52 12.62
N ALA A 149 19.26 0.74 12.38
CA ALA A 149 19.46 1.26 11.03
C ALA A 149 20.85 0.93 10.50
N ALA A 150 21.11 1.25 9.22
CA ALA A 150 22.42 1.05 8.59
C ALA A 150 23.58 1.81 9.29
N ASN A 151 23.28 2.83 10.09
CA ASN A 151 24.26 3.55 10.91
C ASN A 151 24.58 2.88 12.25
N GLY A 152 23.95 1.73 12.56
CA GLY A 152 24.15 0.98 13.80
C GLY A 152 23.45 1.57 15.03
N GLN A 153 22.64 2.63 14.88
CA GLN A 153 21.84 3.17 15.98
C GLN A 153 20.48 2.45 16.06
N VAL A 154 19.98 2.32 17.28
CA VAL A 154 18.64 1.75 17.56
C VAL A 154 17.59 2.84 17.37
N TYR A 155 16.60 2.57 16.54
CA TYR A 155 15.50 3.53 16.24
C TYR A 155 14.14 3.04 16.75
N ALA A 156 13.96 1.73 16.91
CA ALA A 156 12.72 1.10 17.36
C ALA A 156 13.02 -0.13 18.22
#